data_AF-A0A7X7G9K0-F1
#
_entry.id   AF-A0A7X7G9K0-F1
#
_cell.length_a   1.000
_cell.length_b   1.000
_cell.length_c   1.000
_cell.angle_alpha   90.00
_cell.angle_beta   90.00
_cell.angle_gamma   90.00
#
_symmetry.space_group_name_H-M   'P 1'
#
loop_
_entity.id
_entity.type
_entity.pdbx_description
1 polymer ?
#
loop_
_entity_poly.entity_id
_entity_poly.type
_entity_poly.pdbx_seq_one_letter_code
_entity_poly.pdbx_strand_id
1 'polypeptide(L)'
;MVLAQVKQRRADNGPDARAARRALRAEKAQLLRWRRLLRARLDLAVASYAPPDTLGAMSWDILPDAQLSLPHPQELLAVVRVSPAQDQVALMQRLRALDRQLADYQAHLDAALEESTQQIMGTFAAPDRKPDAR
;
A
#
# COMPACT_ATOMS: atom_id res chain seq x y z
N MET A 1 -17.29 -22.20 -38.44
CA MET A 1 -16.69 -20.85 -38.43
C MET A 1 -16.75 -20.14 -37.07
N VAL A 2 -17.80 -20.31 -36.26
CA VAL A 2 -17.98 -19.60 -34.97
C VAL A 2 -16.93 -19.97 -33.89
N LEU A 3 -16.48 -21.22 -33.83
CA LEU A 3 -15.48 -21.69 -32.85
C LEU A 3 -14.08 -21.05 -33.02
N ALA A 4 -13.71 -20.67 -34.25
CA ALA A 4 -12.46 -19.98 -34.53
C ALA A 4 -12.48 -18.52 -34.01
N GLN A 5 -13.63 -17.84 -34.13
CA GLN A 5 -13.83 -16.48 -33.60
C GLN A 5 -13.82 -16.42 -32.08
N VAL A 6 -14.32 -17.46 -31.38
CA VAL A 6 -14.28 -17.55 -29.91
C VAL A 6 -12.85 -17.81 -29.41
N LYS A 7 -12.07 -18.66 -30.10
CA LYS A 7 -10.64 -18.85 -29.80
C LYS A 7 -9.82 -17.57 -30.02
N GLN A 8 -10.12 -16.82 -31.09
CA GLN A 8 -9.43 -15.56 -31.39
C GLN A 8 -9.73 -14.47 -30.34
N ARG A 9 -11.01 -14.25 -29.97
CA ARG A 9 -11.37 -13.30 -28.89
C ARG A 9 -10.76 -13.64 -27.53
N ARG A 10 -10.61 -14.93 -27.20
CA ARG A 10 -9.94 -15.36 -25.96
C ARG A 10 -8.43 -15.13 -25.99
N ALA A 11 -7.81 -15.27 -27.17
CA ALA A 11 -6.40 -14.99 -27.39
C ALA A 11 -6.09 -13.49 -27.37
N ASP A 12 -7.02 -12.64 -27.83
CA ASP A 12 -6.87 -11.18 -27.77
C ASP A 12 -7.12 -10.62 -26.34
N ASN A 13 -8.05 -11.20 -25.58
CA ASN A 13 -8.34 -10.77 -24.20
C ASN A 13 -7.30 -11.23 -23.15
N GLY A 14 -6.54 -12.30 -23.40
CA GLY A 14 -5.58 -12.87 -22.45
C GLY A 14 -4.28 -12.05 -22.22
N PRO A 15 -3.63 -11.49 -23.27
CA PRO A 15 -2.54 -10.55 -23.15
C PRO A 15 -2.98 -9.23 -22.51
N ASP A 16 -4.16 -8.73 -22.91
CA ASP A 16 -4.73 -7.47 -22.43
C ASP A 16 -5.10 -7.56 -20.94
N ALA A 17 -5.72 -8.65 -20.49
CA ALA A 17 -6.03 -8.86 -19.08
C ALA A 17 -4.77 -8.97 -18.20
N ARG A 18 -3.71 -9.62 -18.69
CA ARG A 18 -2.42 -9.70 -17.97
C ARG A 18 -1.71 -8.34 -17.95
N ALA A 19 -1.79 -7.56 -19.02
CA ALA A 19 -1.26 -6.20 -19.07
C ALA A 19 -1.99 -5.28 -18.07
N ALA A 20 -3.32 -5.31 -18.08
CA ALA A 20 -4.15 -4.57 -17.13
C ALA A 20 -3.83 -4.94 -15.67
N ARG A 21 -3.70 -6.24 -15.35
CA ARG A 21 -3.32 -6.70 -14.01
C ARG A 21 -1.93 -6.21 -13.58
N ARG A 22 -0.96 -6.15 -14.50
CA ARG A 22 0.38 -5.59 -14.21
C ARG A 22 0.30 -4.09 -13.93
N ALA A 23 -0.48 -3.34 -14.70
CA ALA A 23 -0.70 -1.93 -14.47
C ALA A 23 -1.34 -1.67 -13.09
N LEU A 24 -2.40 -2.40 -12.74
CA LEU A 24 -3.05 -2.31 -11.43
C LEU A 24 -2.08 -2.62 -10.26
N ARG A 25 -1.18 -3.59 -10.43
CA ARG A 25 -0.15 -3.89 -9.42
C ARG A 25 0.88 -2.77 -9.28
N ALA A 26 1.30 -2.16 -10.39
CA ALA A 26 2.21 -1.03 -10.36
C ALA A 26 1.58 0.18 -9.66
N GLU A 27 0.32 0.47 -10.00
CA GLU A 27 -0.48 1.52 -9.36
C GLU A 27 -0.63 1.28 -7.85
N LYS A 28 -0.97 0.04 -7.44
CA LYS A 28 -1.04 -0.34 -6.03
C LYS A 28 0.30 -0.14 -5.31
N ALA A 29 1.42 -0.49 -5.94
CA ALA A 29 2.74 -0.29 -5.36
C ALA A 29 3.06 1.21 -5.17
N GLN A 30 2.67 2.05 -6.13
CA GLN A 30 2.79 3.50 -6.03
C GLN A 30 1.90 4.08 -4.92
N LEU A 31 0.65 3.61 -4.82
CA LEU A 31 -0.26 3.98 -3.76
C LEU A 31 0.30 3.68 -2.37
N LEU A 32 0.84 2.48 -2.16
CA LEU A 32 1.45 2.09 -0.88
C LEU A 32 2.65 2.97 -0.52
N ARG A 33 3.46 3.39 -1.50
CA ARG A 33 4.54 4.35 -1.28
C ARG A 33 3.99 5.69 -0.79
N TRP A 34 2.94 6.22 -1.43
CA TRP A 34 2.31 7.47 -1.01
C TRP A 34 1.71 7.39 0.39
N ARG A 35 1.02 6.30 0.72
CA ARG A 35 0.46 6.08 2.07
C ARG A 35 1.57 6.04 3.14
N ARG A 36 2.69 5.39 2.85
CA ARG A 36 3.85 5.36 3.77
C ARG A 36 4.40 6.77 4.01
N LEU A 37 4.51 7.59 2.97
CA LEU A 37 4.99 8.98 3.10
C LEU A 37 4.03 9.84 3.92
N LEU A 38 2.72 9.76 3.66
CA LEU A 38 1.71 10.49 4.43
C LEU A 38 1.71 10.07 5.90
N ARG A 39 1.84 8.77 6.17
CA ARG A 39 1.89 8.27 7.54
C ARG A 39 3.13 8.75 8.27
N ALA A 40 4.30 8.64 7.65
CA ALA A 40 5.53 9.19 8.21
C ALA A 40 5.39 10.69 8.50
N ARG A 41 4.79 11.46 7.59
CA ARG A 41 4.56 12.90 7.81
C ARG A 41 3.58 13.20 8.95
N LEU A 42 2.57 12.36 9.13
CA LEU A 42 1.63 12.43 10.25
C LEU A 42 2.34 12.11 11.57
N ASP A 43 3.15 11.05 11.59
CA ASP A 43 3.88 10.63 12.79
C ASP A 43 4.86 11.74 13.23
N LEU A 44 5.57 12.37 12.28
CA LEU A 44 6.40 13.56 12.56
C LEU A 44 5.57 14.74 13.08
N ALA A 45 4.35 14.93 12.56
CA ALA A 45 3.47 15.99 13.02
C ALA A 45 2.90 15.76 14.42
N VAL A 46 2.73 14.49 14.81
CA VAL A 46 2.37 14.11 16.19
C VAL A 46 3.56 14.31 17.11
N ALA A 47 4.76 13.88 16.69
CA ALA A 47 5.99 14.00 17.47
C ALA A 47 6.35 15.46 17.81
N SER A 48 5.91 16.44 17.00
CA SER A 48 6.10 17.86 17.34
C SER A 48 5.27 18.33 18.54
N TYR A 49 4.13 17.69 18.81
CA TYR A 49 3.26 18.01 19.95
C TYR A 49 3.50 17.09 21.15
N ALA A 50 3.71 15.81 20.88
CA ALA A 50 3.99 14.77 21.86
C ALA A 50 5.29 14.07 21.46
N PRO A 51 6.46 14.59 21.89
CA PRO A 51 7.74 13.95 21.62
C PRO A 51 7.74 12.49 22.13
N PRO A 52 8.38 11.57 21.41
CA PRO A 52 8.51 10.20 21.89
C PRO A 52 9.30 10.16 23.20
N ASP A 53 8.97 9.19 24.04
CA ASP A 53 9.71 8.93 25.27
C ASP A 53 11.19 8.59 24.99
N THR A 54 12.05 8.90 25.96
CA THR A 54 13.47 8.58 25.86
C THR A 54 13.69 7.08 25.90
N LEU A 55 14.46 6.58 24.92
CA LEU A 55 14.85 5.17 24.89
C LEU A 55 15.68 4.82 26.13
N GLY A 56 15.40 3.66 26.71
CA GLY A 56 16.16 3.12 27.84
C GLY A 56 15.79 3.65 29.23
N ALA A 57 14.78 4.53 29.35
CA ALA A 57 14.39 5.12 30.64
C ALA A 57 14.06 4.12 31.76
N MET A 58 13.71 2.87 31.42
CA MET A 58 13.23 1.85 32.38
C MET A 58 13.96 0.50 32.29
N SER A 59 15.04 0.38 31.49
CA SER A 59 15.54 -0.95 31.07
C SER A 59 17.03 -1.20 31.28
N TRP A 60 17.75 -0.31 31.95
CA TRP A 60 19.21 -0.47 32.11
C TRP A 60 19.61 -1.66 32.99
N ASP A 61 18.75 -2.05 33.94
CA ASP A 61 18.96 -3.26 34.74
C ASP A 61 18.83 -4.55 33.92
N ILE A 62 18.16 -4.50 32.76
CA ILE A 62 17.88 -5.64 31.88
C ILE A 62 18.87 -5.69 30.71
N LEU A 63 19.28 -4.53 30.19
CA LEU A 63 20.17 -4.38 29.05
C LEU A 63 21.30 -3.36 29.34
N PRO A 64 22.20 -3.67 30.29
CA PRO A 64 23.25 -2.72 30.71
C PRO A 64 24.21 -2.38 29.57
N ASP A 65 24.63 -3.38 28.78
CA ASP A 65 25.59 -3.18 27.68
C ASP A 65 25.02 -2.35 26.52
N ALA A 66 23.69 -2.30 26.37
CA ALA A 66 23.04 -1.53 25.32
C ALA A 66 23.11 -0.01 25.57
N GLN A 67 23.34 0.41 26.82
CA GLN A 67 23.43 1.83 27.19
C GLN A 67 24.54 2.55 26.42
N LEU A 68 25.67 1.88 26.21
CA LEU A 68 26.83 2.43 25.54
C LEU A 68 26.66 2.55 24.02
N SER A 69 25.70 1.84 23.45
CA SER A 69 25.45 1.80 21.99
C SER A 69 24.26 2.66 21.57
N LEU A 70 23.50 3.21 22.51
CA LEU A 70 22.29 3.95 22.22
C LEU A 70 22.62 5.40 21.79
N PRO A 71 22.10 5.88 20.64
CA PRO A 71 22.23 7.29 20.25
C PRO A 71 21.61 8.22 21.30
N HIS A 72 22.15 9.44 21.42
CA HIS A 72 21.63 10.36 22.41
C HIS A 72 20.21 10.82 22.02
N PRO A 73 19.22 10.83 22.94
CA PRO A 73 17.84 11.19 22.60
C PRO A 73 17.69 12.57 21.94
N GLN A 74 18.53 13.54 22.33
CA GLN A 74 18.52 14.87 21.73
C GLN A 74 19.01 14.86 20.27
N GLU A 75 19.98 14.01 19.93
CA GLU A 75 20.46 13.84 18.55
C GLU A 75 19.35 13.27 17.66
N LEU A 76 18.63 12.26 18.16
CA LEU A 76 17.49 11.68 17.45
C LEU A 76 16.38 12.72 17.23
N LEU A 77 16.03 13.48 18.26
CA LEU A 77 15.02 14.55 18.13
C LEU A 77 15.48 15.68 17.20
N ALA A 78 16.76 15.99 17.16
CA ALA A 78 17.31 17.02 16.28
C ALA A 78 17.19 16.63 14.80
N VAL A 79 17.48 15.37 14.46
CA VAL A 79 17.39 14.85 13.08
C VAL A 79 15.93 14.75 12.60
N VAL A 80 15.01 14.46 13.50
CA VAL A 80 13.60 14.17 13.17
C VAL A 80 12.72 15.43 13.23
N ARG A 81 13.15 16.49 13.92
CA ARG A 81 12.39 17.75 14.00
C ARG A 81 12.24 18.39 12.63
N VAL A 82 10.98 18.58 12.24
CA VAL A 82 10.60 19.40 11.09
C VAL A 82 10.08 20.73 11.63
N SER A 83 10.43 21.85 10.97
CA SER A 83 9.86 23.15 11.33
C SER A 83 8.33 23.06 11.33
N PRO A 84 7.66 23.44 12.43
CA PRO A 84 6.21 23.33 12.52
C PRO A 84 5.57 24.21 11.44
N ALA A 85 4.55 23.68 10.77
CA ALA A 85 3.72 24.52 9.91
C ALA A 85 3.00 25.56 10.80
N GLN A 86 2.69 26.73 10.22
CA GLN A 86 1.95 27.78 10.94
C GLN A 86 0.63 27.26 11.55
N ASP A 87 -0.02 26.29 10.89
CA ASP A 87 -1.18 25.57 11.42
C ASP A 87 -0.98 24.04 11.32
N GLN A 88 -0.33 23.49 12.35
CA GLN A 88 -0.01 22.08 12.44
C GLN A 88 -1.26 21.21 12.67
N VAL A 89 -2.30 21.72 13.35
CA VAL A 89 -3.55 20.98 13.56
C VAL A 89 -4.28 20.82 12.23
N ALA A 90 -4.42 21.88 11.45
CA ALA A 90 -5.01 21.80 10.11
C ALA A 90 -4.22 20.86 9.19
N LEU A 91 -2.89 20.89 9.26
CA LEU A 91 -2.04 19.95 8.52
C LEU A 91 -2.36 18.49 8.90
N MET A 92 -2.44 18.16 10.19
CA MET A 92 -2.77 16.80 10.64
C MET A 92 -4.15 16.36 10.16
N GLN A 93 -5.15 17.24 10.21
CA GLN A 93 -6.49 16.95 9.70
C GLN A 93 -6.45 16.65 8.19
N ARG A 94 -5.71 17.46 7.41
CA ARG A 94 -5.53 17.26 5.98
C ARG A 94 -4.82 15.95 5.67
N LEU A 95 -3.76 15.60 6.41
CA LEU A 95 -3.04 14.32 6.25
C LEU A 95 -3.96 13.12 6.50
N ARG A 96 -4.79 13.17 7.55
CA ARG A 96 -5.79 12.12 7.84
C ARG A 96 -6.86 12.03 6.76
N ALA A 97 -7.30 13.16 6.21
CA ALA A 97 -8.27 13.17 5.11
C ALA A 97 -7.70 12.52 3.85
N LEU A 98 -6.46 12.86 3.48
CA LEU A 98 -5.77 12.26 2.35
C LEU A 98 -5.53 10.76 2.55
N ASP A 99 -5.11 10.30 3.73
CA ASP A 99 -4.94 8.86 4.00
C ASP A 99 -6.25 8.09 3.85
N ARG A 100 -7.39 8.67 4.29
CA ARG A 100 -8.71 8.07 4.05
C ARG A 100 -9.03 7.96 2.56
N GLN A 101 -8.83 9.04 1.79
CA GLN A 101 -9.05 9.02 0.34
C GLN A 101 -8.17 7.97 -0.36
N LEU A 102 -6.92 7.82 0.05
CA LEU A 102 -6.03 6.79 -0.49
C LEU A 102 -6.44 5.38 -0.05
N ALA A 103 -6.99 5.21 1.16
CA ALA A 103 -7.53 3.92 1.61
C ALA A 103 -8.76 3.52 0.79
N ASP A 104 -9.66 4.46 0.50
CA ASP A 104 -10.81 4.24 -0.38
C ASP A 104 -10.35 3.86 -1.79
N TYR A 105 -9.36 4.58 -2.35
CA TYR A 105 -8.78 4.23 -3.64
C TYR A 105 -8.11 2.85 -3.63
N GLN A 106 -7.44 2.48 -2.52
CA GLN A 106 -6.86 1.15 -2.36
C GLN A 106 -7.94 0.06 -2.45
N ALA A 107 -9.09 0.26 -1.79
CA ALA A 107 -10.20 -0.69 -1.83
C ALA A 107 -10.70 -0.91 -3.27
N HIS A 108 -10.78 0.15 -4.08
CA HIS A 108 -11.13 0.03 -5.50
C HIS A 108 -10.08 -0.75 -6.30
N LEU A 109 -8.79 -0.49 -6.08
CA LEU A 109 -7.71 -1.25 -6.74
C LEU A 109 -7.71 -2.73 -6.34
N ASP A 110 -7.98 -3.03 -5.07
CA ASP A 110 -8.05 -4.38 -4.56
C ASP A 110 -9.23 -5.14 -5.17
N ALA A 111 -10.39 -4.49 -5.28
CA ALA A 111 -11.56 -5.05 -5.98
C ALA A 111 -11.26 -5.32 -7.47
N ALA A 112 -10.63 -4.36 -8.17
CA ALA A 112 -10.28 -4.53 -9.58
C ALA A 112 -9.25 -5.66 -9.82
N LEU A 113 -8.28 -5.81 -8.91
CA LEU A 113 -7.31 -6.91 -8.96
C LEU A 113 -7.96 -8.28 -8.72
N GLU A 114 -8.93 -8.34 -7.81
CA GLU A 114 -9.71 -9.54 -7.53
C GLU A 114 -10.58 -9.92 -8.72
N GLU A 115 -11.32 -8.97 -9.29
CA GLU A 115 -12.12 -9.19 -10.51
C GLU A 115 -11.24 -9.66 -11.67
N SER A 116 -10.09 -9.02 -11.90
CA SER A 116 -9.13 -9.45 -12.91
C SER A 116 -8.63 -10.89 -12.67
N THR A 117 -8.44 -11.28 -11.41
CA THR A 117 -8.03 -12.64 -11.04
C THR A 117 -9.14 -13.64 -11.37
N GLN A 118 -10.40 -13.32 -11.05
CA GLN A 118 -11.56 -14.15 -11.36
C GLN A 118 -11.79 -14.32 -12.88
N GLN A 119 -11.62 -13.26 -13.67
CA GLN A 119 -11.73 -13.32 -15.13
C GLN A 119 -10.67 -14.24 -15.76
N ILE A 120 -9.42 -14.14 -15.29
CA ILE A 120 -8.33 -15.01 -15.72
C ILE A 120 -8.65 -16.47 -15.35
N MET A 121 -9.09 -16.74 -14.12
CA MET A 121 -9.47 -18.09 -13.67
C MET A 121 -10.64 -18.66 -14.46
N GLY A 122 -11.70 -17.87 -14.71
CA GLY A 122 -12.86 -18.29 -15.51
C GLY A 122 -12.50 -18.64 -16.96
N THR A 123 -11.48 -17.97 -17.53
CA THR A 123 -10.95 -18.31 -18.85
C THR A 123 -10.25 -19.68 -18.85
N PHE A 124 -9.59 -20.06 -17.76
CA PHE A 124 -8.96 -21.37 -17.60
C PHE A 124 -9.94 -22.48 -17.22
N ALA A 125 -11.00 -22.15 -16.48
CA ALA A 125 -11.95 -23.13 -15.93
C ALA A 125 -13.03 -23.60 -16.92
N ALA A 126 -13.24 -22.92 -18.05
CA ALA A 126 -14.18 -23.35 -19.07
C ALA A 126 -13.60 -24.55 -19.86
N PRO A 127 -13.99 -25.81 -19.55
CA PRO A 127 -13.51 -26.97 -20.31
C PRO A 127 -14.25 -27.03 -21.63
N ASP A 128 -13.57 -27.56 -22.65
CA ASP A 128 -14.10 -27.86 -23.97
C ASP A 128 -15.24 -28.89 -23.87
N ARG A 129 -16.47 -28.43 -23.61
CA ARG A 129 -17.66 -29.28 -23.60
C ARG A 129 -17.99 -29.59 -25.07
N LYS A 130 -17.33 -30.60 -25.62
CA LYS A 130 -17.74 -31.21 -26.88
C LYS A 130 -19.18 -31.72 -26.71
N PRO A 131 -20.11 -31.38 -27.62
CA PRO A 131 -21.41 -32.03 -27.63
C PRO A 131 -21.21 -33.47 -28.10
N ASP A 132 -21.54 -34.43 -27.26
CA ASP A 132 -21.73 -35.82 -27.69
C ASP A 132 -22.86 -35.83 -28.72
N ALA A 133 -22.50 -36.07 -29.97
CA ALA A 133 -23.45 -36.33 -31.05
C ALA A 133 -24.00 -37.75 -30.86
N ARG A 134 -25.32 -37.86 -30.72
CA ARG A 134 -26.08 -39.07 -30.99
C ARG A 134 -26.82 -38.90 -32.31
#